data_AF-A0A4S0V4S4-F1
#
_entry.id   AF-A0A4S0V4S4-F1
#
_cell.length_a   1.000
_cell.length_b   1.000
_cell.length_c   1.000
_cell.angle_alpha   90.00
_cell.angle_beta   90.00
_cell.angle_gamma   90.00
#
_symmetry.space_group_name_H-M   'P 1'
#
loop_
_entity.id
_entity.type
_entity.pdbx_description
1 polymer ?
#
loop_
_entity_poly.entity_id
_entity_poly.type
_entity_poly.pdbx_seq_one_letter_code
_entity_poly.pdbx_strand_id
1 'polypeptide(L)'
;VLLACDPVLGPWLPSDLTDALQTGAWILADERPLAARLEAFLQAGPPPVYVGFGSIAVASEAGRTAIEAIRALGRRTVIAHGWAELGPIDDGDDCFAVGDVNQQALFRRVCTVMHHGGAGTILAAARAGA
;
A
#
# COMPACT_ATOMS: atom_id res chain seq x y z
N VAL A 1 12.45 -19.58 18.21
CA VAL A 1 12.22 -18.93 16.88
C VAL A 1 11.53 -17.59 17.12
N LEU A 2 11.82 -16.54 16.36
CA LEU A 2 11.08 -15.27 16.45
C LEU A 2 10.05 -15.19 15.34
N LEU A 3 8.80 -14.90 15.70
CA LEU A 3 7.70 -14.64 14.77
C LEU A 3 7.39 -13.14 14.80
N ALA A 4 7.90 -12.40 13.83
CA ALA A 4 7.70 -10.95 13.68
C ALA A 4 6.33 -10.63 13.04
N CYS A 5 5.26 -11.13 13.65
CA CYS A 5 3.89 -10.98 13.18
C CYS A 5 3.01 -10.42 14.31
N ASP A 6 2.13 -9.49 13.97
CA ASP A 6 1.15 -8.96 14.92
C ASP A 6 0.16 -10.06 15.34
N PRO A 7 -0.07 -10.31 16.65
CA PRO A 7 -0.92 -11.40 17.11
C PRO A 7 -2.41 -11.21 16.78
N VAL A 8 -2.84 -9.98 16.48
CA VAL A 8 -4.21 -9.70 16.03
C VAL A 8 -4.35 -9.97 14.53
N LEU A 9 -3.38 -9.52 13.73
CA LEU A 9 -3.44 -9.68 12.27
C LEU A 9 -3.06 -11.08 11.80
N GLY A 10 -2.16 -11.76 12.52
CA GLY A 10 -1.71 -13.10 12.23
C GLY A 10 -1.55 -13.90 13.53
N PRO A 11 -2.67 -14.35 14.14
CA PRO A 11 -2.63 -15.12 15.35
C PRO A 11 -1.87 -16.42 15.11
N TRP A 12 -0.93 -16.73 16.01
CA TRP A 12 -0.23 -18.01 15.95
C TRP A 12 -1.16 -19.14 16.40
N LEU A 13 -1.32 -20.13 15.53
CA LEU A 13 -2.07 -21.35 15.81
C LEU A 13 -1.12 -22.44 16.33
N PRO A 14 -1.60 -23.40 17.15
CA PRO A 14 -0.77 -24.48 17.67
C PRO A 14 0.01 -25.17 16.54
N SER A 15 1.33 -25.21 16.67
CA SER A 15 2.24 -25.88 15.75
C SER A 15 3.35 -26.61 16.50
N ASP A 16 4.21 -27.31 15.76
CA ASP A 16 5.42 -27.97 16.27
C ASP A 16 6.50 -26.98 16.74
N LEU A 17 6.34 -25.68 16.44
CA LEU A 17 7.24 -24.60 16.87
C LEU A 17 6.97 -24.18 18.32
N THR A 18 7.18 -25.11 19.25
CA THR A 18 6.85 -24.95 20.68
C THR A 18 7.60 -23.83 21.40
N ASP A 19 8.80 -23.45 20.92
CA ASP A 19 9.64 -22.36 21.48
C ASP A 19 9.63 -21.08 20.61
N ALA A 20 8.52 -20.80 19.93
CA ALA A 20 8.36 -19.57 19.17
C ALA A 20 7.92 -18.40 20.07
N LEU A 21 8.59 -17.25 19.94
CA LEU A 21 8.15 -15.98 20.53
C LEU A 21 7.54 -15.11 19.43
N GLN A 22 6.24 -14.85 19.53
CA GLN A 22 5.56 -13.89 18.68
C GLN A 22 5.80 -12.47 19.23
N THR A 23 6.73 -11.75 18.61
CA THR A 23 7.19 -10.43 19.10
C THR A 23 6.26 -9.28 18.74
N GLY A 24 5.22 -9.55 17.94
CA GLY A 24 4.53 -8.51 17.20
C GLY A 24 5.35 -8.06 15.99
N ALA A 25 4.82 -7.07 15.29
CA ALA A 25 5.42 -6.61 14.05
C ALA A 25 6.48 -5.53 14.28
N TRP A 26 7.57 -5.59 13.50
CA TRP A 26 8.70 -4.67 13.64
C TRP A 26 8.55 -3.49 12.69
N ILE A 27 8.26 -2.32 13.25
CA ILE A 27 8.00 -1.09 12.50
C ILE A 27 8.78 0.05 13.12
N LEU A 28 9.44 0.85 12.27
CA LEU A 28 9.90 2.18 12.65
C LEU A 28 8.84 3.21 12.27
N ALA A 29 8.59 4.17 13.15
CA ALA A 29 7.74 5.31 12.81
C ALA A 29 8.36 6.06 11.63
N ASP A 30 7.57 6.26 10.59
CA ASP A 30 7.99 7.04 9.42
C ASP A 30 7.45 8.47 9.56
N GLU A 31 8.35 9.41 9.86
CA GLU A 31 8.03 10.82 10.02
C GLU A 31 8.27 11.65 8.74
N ARG A 32 8.67 11.00 7.64
CA ARG A 32 8.90 11.70 6.36
C ARG A 32 7.61 12.35 5.87
N PRO A 33 7.61 13.63 5.49
CA PRO A 33 6.41 14.26 4.93
C PRO A 33 6.08 13.66 3.56
N LEU A 34 4.80 13.74 3.17
CA LEU A 34 4.41 13.46 1.79
C LEU A 34 4.92 14.58 0.87
N ALA A 35 5.30 14.22 -0.35
CA ALA A 35 5.75 15.20 -1.34
C ALA A 35 4.64 16.21 -1.66
N ALA A 36 4.99 17.48 -1.84
CA ALA A 36 4.02 18.57 -2.04
C ALA A 36 3.05 18.33 -3.21
N ARG A 37 3.50 17.68 -4.28
CA ARG A 37 2.64 17.33 -5.43
C ARG A 37 1.61 16.24 -5.09
N LEU A 38 2.01 15.25 -4.28
CA LEU A 38 1.10 14.22 -3.79
C LEU A 38 0.08 14.82 -2.81
N GLU A 39 0.53 15.70 -1.92
CA GLU A 39 -0.34 16.48 -1.04
C GLU A 39 -1.41 17.23 -1.85
N ALA A 40 -1.00 18.00 -2.86
CA ALA A 40 -1.92 18.73 -3.73
C ALA A 40 -2.94 17.81 -4.42
N PHE A 41 -2.48 16.69 -4.99
CA PHE A 41 -3.36 15.70 -5.61
C PHE A 41 -4.40 15.14 -4.63
N LEU A 42 -3.97 14.76 -3.43
CA LEU A 42 -4.87 14.22 -2.41
C LEU A 42 -5.92 15.25 -1.97
N GLN A 43 -5.59 16.56 -1.92
CA GLN A 43 -6.54 17.61 -1.57
C GLN A 43 -7.49 18.03 -2.72
N ALA A 44 -7.12 17.77 -3.97
CA ALA A 44 -7.89 18.20 -5.13
C ALA A 44 -9.20 17.41 -5.36
N GLY A 45 -9.54 16.45 -4.50
CA GLY A 45 -10.74 15.64 -4.70
C GLY A 45 -10.95 14.56 -3.64
N PRO A 46 -11.85 13.59 -3.91
CA PRO A 46 -12.16 12.51 -2.95
C PRO A 46 -10.96 11.55 -2.77
N PRO A 47 -10.84 10.87 -1.61
CA PRO A 47 -9.75 9.93 -1.35
C PRO A 47 -9.55 8.92 -2.50
N PRO A 48 -8.33 8.80 -3.05
CA PRO A 48 -8.04 7.87 -4.15
C PRO A 48 -7.86 6.44 -3.64
N VAL A 49 -7.81 5.48 -4.55
CA VAL A 49 -7.33 4.11 -4.30
C VAL A 49 -5.81 4.10 -4.46
N TYR A 50 -5.08 3.52 -3.50
CA TYR A 50 -3.66 3.22 -3.66
C TYR A 50 -3.48 1.86 -4.36
N VAL A 51 -2.59 1.80 -5.35
CA VAL A 51 -2.19 0.56 -6.01
C VAL A 51 -0.67 0.42 -5.93
N GLY A 52 -0.17 -0.66 -5.33
CA GLY A 52 1.26 -0.90 -5.26
C GLY A 52 1.62 -2.34 -4.89
N PHE A 53 2.41 -2.99 -5.74
CA PHE A 53 2.85 -4.37 -5.52
C PHE A 53 4.26 -4.46 -4.91
N GLY A 54 4.87 -3.34 -4.51
CA GLY A 54 6.16 -3.34 -3.83
C GLY A 54 7.26 -3.97 -4.69
N SER A 55 8.01 -4.90 -4.10
CA SER A 55 9.21 -5.51 -4.70
C SER A 55 8.94 -6.82 -5.45
N ILE A 56 7.67 -7.15 -5.74
CA ILE A 56 7.35 -8.34 -6.55
C ILE A 56 7.15 -7.96 -8.02
N ALA A 57 7.53 -8.87 -8.91
CA ALA A 57 7.12 -8.79 -10.30
C ALA A 57 5.64 -9.18 -10.41
N VAL A 58 4.89 -8.40 -11.19
CA VAL A 58 3.50 -8.70 -11.56
C VAL A 58 3.37 -8.72 -13.08
N ALA A 59 2.22 -9.20 -13.58
CA ALA A 59 1.93 -9.10 -15.01
C ALA A 59 1.98 -7.63 -15.47
N SER A 60 2.50 -7.39 -16.68
CA SER A 60 2.63 -6.04 -17.25
C SER A 60 1.33 -5.26 -17.24
N GLU A 61 0.20 -5.95 -17.47
CA GLU A 61 -1.13 -5.33 -17.54
C GLU A 61 -1.73 -5.01 -16.18
N ALA A 62 -1.16 -5.48 -15.06
CA ALA A 62 -1.79 -5.36 -13.74
C ALA A 62 -2.05 -3.90 -13.34
N GLY A 63 -1.11 -2.99 -13.60
CA GLY A 63 -1.28 -1.56 -13.32
C GLY A 63 -2.38 -0.93 -14.17
N ARG A 64 -2.39 -1.23 -15.48
CA ARG A 64 -3.40 -0.74 -16.40
C ARG A 64 -4.80 -1.23 -16.04
N THR A 65 -4.96 -2.53 -15.84
CA THR A 65 -6.23 -3.15 -15.46
C THR A 65 -6.75 -2.57 -14.14
N ALA A 66 -5.87 -2.32 -13.16
CA ALA A 66 -6.26 -1.68 -11.91
C ALA A 66 -6.77 -0.26 -12.13
N ILE A 67 -6.04 0.57 -12.88
CA ILE A 67 -6.44 1.96 -13.18
C ILE A 67 -7.79 1.99 -13.91
N GLU A 68 -7.97 1.17 -14.95
CA GLU A 68 -9.21 1.10 -15.72
C GLU A 68 -10.40 0.68 -14.83
N ALA A 69 -10.21 -0.31 -13.95
CA ALA A 69 -11.24 -0.75 -13.01
C ALA A 69 -11.59 0.35 -11.98
N ILE A 70 -10.59 1.05 -11.45
CA ILE A 70 -10.79 2.15 -10.48
C ILE A 70 -11.54 3.32 -11.14
N ARG A 71 -11.20 3.64 -12.40
CA ARG A 71 -11.90 4.65 -13.21
C ARG A 71 -13.35 4.29 -13.48
N ALA A 72 -13.63 3.03 -13.80
CA ALA A 72 -15.00 2.55 -13.98
C ALA A 72 -15.87 2.73 -12.72
N LEU A 73 -15.25 2.82 -11.53
CA LEU A 73 -15.90 3.12 -10.26
C LEU A 73 -15.95 4.62 -9.92
N GLY A 74 -15.51 5.51 -10.83
CA GLY A 74 -15.45 6.95 -10.62
C GLY A 74 -14.45 7.38 -9.53
N ARG A 75 -13.38 6.61 -9.36
CA ARG A 75 -12.35 6.86 -8.34
C ARG A 75 -11.02 7.27 -8.97
N ARG A 76 -10.23 7.99 -8.19
CA ARG A 76 -8.87 8.42 -8.52
C ARG A 76 -7.86 7.38 -8.02
N THR A 77 -6.66 7.35 -8.59
CA THR A 77 -5.62 6.37 -8.27
C THR A 77 -4.32 7.05 -7.82
N VAL A 78 -3.69 6.52 -6.76
CA VAL A 78 -2.26 6.72 -6.49
C VAL A 78 -1.57 5.42 -6.83
N ILE A 79 -0.68 5.43 -7.82
CA ILE A 79 0.02 4.21 -8.27
C ILE A 79 1.49 4.25 -7.85
N ALA A 80 1.94 3.25 -7.14
CA ALA A 80 3.34 3.11 -6.75
C ALA A 80 4.12 2.38 -7.85
N HIS A 81 5.20 3.00 -8.34
CA HIS A 81 6.08 2.43 -9.37
C HIS A 81 6.52 1.01 -9.02
N GLY A 82 7.09 0.83 -7.82
CA GLY A 82 7.62 -0.46 -7.37
C GLY A 82 8.64 -1.06 -8.34
N TRP A 83 8.87 -2.36 -8.24
CA TRP A 83 9.73 -3.10 -9.18
C TRP A 83 9.06 -3.43 -10.50
N ALA A 84 7.74 -3.31 -10.57
CA ALA A 84 6.98 -3.54 -11.79
C ALA A 84 6.88 -2.28 -12.68
N GLU A 85 7.60 -1.21 -12.34
CA GLU A 85 7.67 0.06 -13.08
C GLU A 85 6.29 0.65 -13.43
N LEU A 86 5.32 0.47 -12.54
CA LEU A 86 3.94 0.87 -12.80
C LEU A 86 3.81 2.38 -12.94
N GLY A 87 2.94 2.85 -13.82
CA GLY A 87 2.70 4.28 -13.99
C GLY A 87 1.30 4.59 -14.49
N PRO A 88 0.99 5.88 -14.67
CA PRO A 88 -0.23 6.32 -15.35
C PRO A 88 -0.28 5.74 -16.75
N ILE A 89 -1.48 5.48 -17.24
CA ILE A 89 -1.72 4.94 -18.58
C ILE A 89 -2.02 6.01 -19.62
N ASP A 90 -2.21 7.25 -19.18
CA ASP A 90 -2.45 8.46 -19.98
C ASP A 90 -2.18 9.72 -19.13
N ASP A 91 -2.45 10.90 -19.70
CA ASP A 91 -2.26 12.21 -19.06
C ASP A 91 -3.48 12.69 -18.23
N GLY A 92 -4.35 11.77 -17.81
CA GLY A 92 -5.50 12.08 -16.96
C GLY A 92 -5.10 12.66 -15.60
N ASP A 93 -5.93 13.53 -15.04
CA ASP A 93 -5.71 14.17 -13.74
C ASP A 93 -6.17 13.31 -12.54
N ASP A 94 -6.69 12.12 -12.82
CA ASP A 94 -7.22 11.18 -11.84
C ASP A 94 -6.19 10.15 -11.36
N CYS A 95 -4.99 10.10 -11.95
CA CYS A 95 -3.93 9.17 -11.58
C CYS A 95 -2.62 9.89 -11.19
N PHE A 96 -2.04 9.51 -10.05
CA PHE A 96 -0.79 10.09 -9.55
C PHE A 96 0.24 9.01 -9.25
N ALA A 97 1.40 9.06 -9.90
CA ALA A 97 2.50 8.13 -9.64
C ALA A 97 3.35 8.55 -8.44
N VAL A 98 3.75 7.56 -7.63
CA VAL A 98 4.68 7.71 -6.52
C VAL A 98 5.82 6.69 -6.61
N GLY A 99 7.00 7.10 -6.16
CA GLY A 99 8.13 6.19 -5.90
C GLY A 99 8.09 5.68 -4.46
N ASP A 100 9.25 5.69 -3.78
CA ASP A 100 9.29 5.52 -2.33
C ASP A 100 8.53 6.67 -1.63
N VAL A 101 7.66 6.31 -0.69
CA VAL A 101 6.73 7.24 -0.04
C VAL A 101 6.43 6.75 1.38
N ASN A 102 6.13 7.69 2.28
CA ASN A 102 5.63 7.36 3.61
C ASN A 102 4.23 6.72 3.52
N GLN A 103 4.19 5.39 3.46
CA GLN A 103 2.94 4.62 3.44
C GLN A 103 2.11 4.81 4.74
N GLN A 104 2.75 5.03 5.89
CA GLN A 104 2.05 5.24 7.17
C GLN A 104 1.22 6.54 7.13
N ALA A 105 1.72 7.58 6.47
CA ALA A 105 1.00 8.83 6.26
C ALA A 105 -0.01 8.73 5.11
N LEU A 106 0.40 8.16 3.97
CA LEU A 106 -0.43 8.06 2.78
C LEU A 106 -1.69 7.20 3.01
N PHE A 107 -1.57 6.04 3.64
CA PHE A 107 -2.69 5.09 3.75
C PHE A 107 -3.85 5.60 4.60
N ARG A 108 -3.61 6.60 5.47
CA ARG A 108 -4.70 7.29 6.22
C ARG A 108 -5.55 8.21 5.34
N ARG A 109 -5.16 8.39 4.08
CA ARG A 109 -5.75 9.38 3.16
C ARG A 109 -6.27 8.76 1.85
N VAL A 110 -6.26 7.45 1.76
CA VAL A 110 -6.79 6.69 0.62
C VAL A 110 -8.06 5.96 1.06
N CYS A 111 -8.94 5.64 0.12
CA CYS A 111 -10.16 4.87 0.44
C CYS A 111 -9.94 3.35 0.41
N THR A 112 -8.87 2.88 -0.21
CA THR A 112 -8.53 1.46 -0.35
C THR A 112 -7.05 1.31 -0.69
N VAL A 113 -6.42 0.25 -0.18
CA VAL A 113 -5.05 -0.15 -0.51
C VAL A 113 -5.06 -1.47 -1.26
N MET A 114 -4.72 -1.46 -2.55
CA MET A 114 -4.48 -2.64 -3.36
C MET A 114 -2.98 -2.99 -3.33
N HIS A 115 -2.63 -4.13 -2.74
CA HIS A 115 -1.24 -4.56 -2.56
C HIS A 115 -1.07 -6.08 -2.66
N HIS A 116 0.18 -6.54 -2.72
CA HIS A 116 0.53 -7.96 -2.94
C HIS A 116 0.56 -8.85 -1.67
N GLY A 117 0.17 -8.32 -0.51
CA GLY A 117 0.29 -9.06 0.76
C GLY A 117 1.64 -8.99 1.49
N GLY A 118 2.56 -8.10 1.11
CA GLY A 118 3.83 -7.93 1.84
C GLY A 118 3.60 -7.52 3.32
N ALA A 119 4.34 -8.15 4.24
CA ALA A 119 4.12 -8.02 5.69
C ALA A 119 4.13 -6.56 6.19
N GLY A 120 5.10 -5.75 5.74
CA GLY A 120 5.16 -4.32 6.10
C GLY A 120 3.99 -3.51 5.57
N THR A 121 3.52 -3.80 4.36
CA THR A 121 2.39 -3.09 3.74
C THR A 121 1.06 -3.48 4.36
N ILE A 122 0.82 -4.78 4.65
CA ILE A 122 -0.36 -5.25 5.39
C ILE A 122 -0.50 -4.47 6.69
N LEU A 123 0.60 -4.39 7.43
CA LEU A 123 0.64 -3.78 8.73
C LEU A 123 0.46 -2.26 8.68
N ALA A 124 1.07 -1.59 7.69
CA ALA A 124 0.85 -0.16 7.47
C ALA A 124 -0.62 0.12 7.13
N ALA A 125 -1.25 -0.71 6.29
CA ALA A 125 -2.66 -0.57 5.92
C ALA A 125 -3.59 -0.82 7.12
N ALA A 126 -3.36 -1.90 7.86
CA ALA A 126 -4.12 -2.23 9.07
C ALA A 126 -4.02 -1.12 10.13
N ARG A 127 -2.83 -0.57 10.37
CA ARG A 127 -2.63 0.56 11.30
C ARG A 127 -3.27 1.87 10.81
N ALA A 128 -3.50 2.01 9.52
CA ALA A 128 -4.19 3.16 8.95
C ALA A 128 -5.71 3.03 8.96
N GLY A 129 -6.25 1.83 9.22
CA GLY A 129 -7.68 1.54 9.11
C GLY A 129 -8.20 1.59 7.66
N ALA A 130 -7.32 1.28 6.71
CA ALA A 130 -7.58 1.32 5.28
C ALA A 130 -8.20 0.02 4.74
#